data_AF-A0A7W0ZVT4-F1
#
_entry.id   AF-A0A7W0ZVT4-F1
#
_cell.length_a   1.000
_cell.length_b   1.000
_cell.length_c   1.000
_cell.angle_alpha   90.00
_cell.angle_beta   90.00
_cell.angle_gamma   90.00
#
_symmetry.space_group_name_H-M   'P 1'
#
loop_
_entity.id
_entity.type
_entity.pdbx_description
1 polymer ?
#
loop_
_entity_poly.entity_id
_entity_poly.type
_entity_poly.pdbx_seq_one_letter_code
_entity_poly.pdbx_strand_id
1 'polypeptide(L)'
;MKSSELFDKIGGDALRAVITDFYARIFDDIMIGFMFQGRDRAHLIDREWELIAALLGAPGVTYSGRPMRTAHAQHTIFGGHFERRLQILRETLRDHAVDSSVQQAWIDHTQALRAQITRDKGSECKDTGELAPKLAMARPEPTDTSDKPIKLGRK
;
A
#
# COMPACT_ATOMS: atom_id res chain seq x y z
N MET A 1 0.17 17.90 21.89
CA MET A 1 1.05 16.95 22.59
C MET A 1 2.42 17.04 21.96
N LYS A 2 3.47 17.05 22.78
CA LYS A 2 4.84 17.07 22.27
C LYS A 2 5.17 15.68 21.73
N SER A 3 5.92 15.57 20.63
CA SER A 3 6.21 14.27 20.02
C SER A 3 6.77 13.28 21.05
N SER A 4 7.75 13.67 21.87
CA SER A 4 8.38 12.78 22.87
C SER A 4 7.40 12.09 23.82
N GLU A 5 6.28 12.73 24.17
CA GLU A 5 5.23 12.13 25.02
C GLU A 5 4.54 10.92 24.35
N LEU A 6 4.57 10.84 23.01
CA LEU A 6 4.02 9.71 22.26
C LEU A 6 4.96 8.51 22.26
N PHE A 7 6.27 8.73 22.19
CA PHE A 7 7.21 7.61 22.30
C PHE A 7 7.17 6.97 23.69
N ASP A 8 7.06 7.77 24.76
CA ASP A 8 6.94 7.26 26.13
C ASP A 8 5.69 6.38 26.34
N LYS A 9 4.62 6.63 25.58
CA LYS A 9 3.38 5.84 25.64
C LYS A 9 3.50 4.43 25.05
N ILE A 10 4.34 4.24 24.04
CA ILE A 10 4.52 2.94 23.38
C ILE A 10 5.81 2.24 23.83
N GLY A 11 6.90 2.98 24.03
CA GLY A 11 8.21 2.43 24.32
C GLY A 11 8.88 1.75 23.10
N GLY A 12 10.20 1.61 23.17
CA GLY A 12 11.01 1.09 22.06
C GLY A 12 10.73 -0.38 21.71
N ASP A 13 10.61 -1.24 22.73
CA ASP A 13 10.42 -2.68 22.54
C ASP A 13 9.03 -3.02 22.00
N ALA A 14 7.99 -2.40 22.55
CA ALA A 14 6.63 -2.59 22.04
C ALA A 14 6.47 -1.98 20.64
N LEU A 15 7.08 -0.83 20.32
CA LEU A 15 7.14 -0.33 18.94
C LEU A 15 7.80 -1.35 18.00
N ARG A 16 8.91 -1.96 18.42
CA ARG A 16 9.61 -3.00 17.63
C ARG A 16 8.74 -4.23 17.41
N ALA A 17 8.01 -4.67 18.43
CA ALA A 17 7.09 -5.80 18.34
C ALA A 17 5.95 -5.54 17.34
N VAL A 18 5.31 -4.36 17.43
CA VAL A 18 4.26 -3.92 16.50
C VAL A 18 4.77 -3.92 15.06
N ILE A 19 5.94 -3.33 14.80
CA ILE A 19 6.52 -3.26 13.44
C ILE A 19 6.87 -4.66 12.91
N THR A 20 7.36 -5.54 13.78
CA THR A 20 7.71 -6.91 13.39
C THR A 20 6.49 -7.70 12.93
N ASP A 21 5.37 -7.59 13.66
CA ASP A 21 4.07 -8.18 13.27
C ASP A 21 3.51 -7.51 12.01
N PHE A 22 3.55 -6.18 11.93
CA PHE A 22 3.12 -5.43 10.75
C PHE A 22 3.79 -5.94 9.47
N TYR A 23 5.11 -6.14 9.49
CA TYR A 23 5.84 -6.69 8.35
C TYR A 23 5.61 -8.19 8.14
N ALA A 24 5.23 -8.99 9.15
CA ALA A 24 4.77 -10.36 8.91
C ALA A 24 3.52 -10.33 8.04
N ARG A 25 2.52 -9.56 8.48
CA ARG A 25 1.24 -9.44 7.78
C ARG A 25 1.40 -8.88 6.36
N ILE A 26 2.30 -7.91 6.15
CA ILE A 26 2.60 -7.39 4.80
C ILE A 26 3.17 -8.48 3.89
N PHE A 27 4.17 -9.24 4.37
CA PHE A 27 4.84 -10.24 3.53
C PHE A 27 3.91 -11.40 3.18
N ASP A 28 2.98 -11.74 4.08
CA ASP A 28 1.98 -12.79 3.88
C ASP A 28 0.71 -12.29 3.15
N ASP A 29 0.58 -10.98 2.87
CA ASP A 29 -0.60 -10.42 2.23
C ASP A 29 -0.67 -10.75 0.74
N ILE A 30 -1.82 -11.28 0.30
CA ILE A 30 -2.05 -11.71 -1.09
C ILE A 30 -1.99 -10.53 -2.07
N MET A 31 -2.37 -9.31 -1.65
CA MET A 31 -2.45 -8.16 -2.56
C MET A 31 -1.15 -7.37 -2.65
N ILE A 32 -0.34 -7.32 -1.59
CA ILE A 32 0.88 -6.49 -1.59
C ILE A 32 2.17 -7.26 -1.28
N GLY A 33 2.11 -8.48 -0.73
CA GLY A 33 3.28 -9.26 -0.31
C GLY A 33 4.25 -9.56 -1.46
N PHE A 34 3.74 -9.68 -2.69
CA PHE A 34 4.58 -9.86 -3.88
C PHE A 34 5.56 -8.69 -4.12
N MET A 35 5.21 -7.46 -3.69
CA MET A 35 6.06 -6.27 -3.84
C MET A 35 7.29 -6.30 -2.92
N PHE A 36 7.26 -7.14 -1.90
CA PHE A 36 8.31 -7.28 -0.88
C PHE A 36 9.20 -8.52 -1.10
N GLN A 37 8.94 -9.32 -2.14
CA GLN A 37 9.74 -10.51 -2.44
C GLN A 37 11.21 -10.15 -2.70
N GLY A 38 12.11 -10.93 -2.11
CA GLY A 38 13.55 -10.69 -2.18
C GLY A 38 14.05 -9.45 -1.43
N ARG A 39 13.19 -8.74 -0.67
CA ARG A 39 13.63 -7.67 0.23
C ARG A 39 14.08 -8.26 1.56
N ASP A 40 15.12 -7.65 2.13
CA ASP A 40 15.54 -7.97 3.49
C ASP A 40 14.50 -7.43 4.48
N ARG A 41 13.74 -8.35 5.09
CA ARG A 41 12.69 -8.02 6.04
C ARG A 41 13.24 -7.38 7.31
N ALA A 42 14.40 -7.81 7.79
CA ALA A 42 15.00 -7.23 9.00
C ALA A 42 15.39 -5.76 8.75
N HIS A 43 15.98 -5.50 7.58
CA HIS A 43 16.30 -4.14 7.17
C HIS A 43 15.07 -3.23 7.06
N LEU A 44 13.96 -3.73 6.51
CA LEU A 44 12.71 -2.96 6.42
C LEU A 44 12.14 -2.64 7.82
N ILE A 45 12.18 -3.61 8.73
CA ILE A 45 11.77 -3.41 10.13
C ILE A 45 12.64 -2.34 10.80
N ASP A 46 13.96 -2.37 10.61
CA ASP A 46 14.87 -1.36 11.15
C ASP A 46 14.54 0.05 10.65
N ARG A 47 14.33 0.20 9.33
CA ARG A 47 14.03 1.49 8.72
C ARG A 47 12.67 2.05 9.15
N GLU A 48 11.65 1.21 9.26
CA GLU A 48 10.34 1.63 9.80
C GLU A 48 10.46 2.00 11.28
N TRP A 49 11.22 1.24 12.07
CA TRP A 49 11.40 1.54 13.49
C TRP A 49 12.06 2.90 13.69
N GLU A 50 13.14 3.19 12.96
CA GLU A 50 13.79 4.50 13.02
C GLU A 50 12.84 5.64 12.61
N LEU A 51 12.08 5.45 11.51
CA LEU A 51 11.14 6.45 11.01
C LEU A 51 10.09 6.81 12.06
N ILE A 52 9.50 5.79 12.68
CA ILE A 52 8.39 5.96 13.61
C ILE A 52 8.88 6.36 14.99
N ALA A 53 9.99 5.82 15.48
CA ALA A 53 10.60 6.29 16.72
C ALA A 53 10.97 7.78 16.62
N ALA A 54 11.57 8.21 15.50
CA ALA A 54 11.88 9.63 15.28
C ALA A 54 10.60 10.50 15.18
N LEU A 55 9.56 10.04 14.47
CA LEU A 55 8.26 10.71 14.40
C LEU A 55 7.64 10.91 15.79
N LEU A 56 7.67 9.86 16.60
CA LEU A 56 7.17 9.86 17.98
C LEU A 56 8.14 10.55 18.94
N GLY A 57 9.22 11.17 18.48
CA GLY A 57 10.12 11.98 19.32
C GLY A 57 11.01 11.17 20.27
N ALA A 58 11.37 9.94 19.91
CA ALA A 58 12.36 9.16 20.64
C ALA A 58 13.70 9.90 20.73
N PRO A 59 14.33 10.00 21.92
CA PRO A 59 15.55 10.75 22.09
C PRO A 59 16.72 10.11 21.34
N GLY A 60 17.46 10.91 20.57
CA GLY A 60 18.66 10.47 19.85
C GLY A 60 18.40 9.58 18.63
N VAL A 61 17.14 9.30 18.28
CA VAL A 61 16.80 8.50 17.11
C VAL A 61 16.55 9.41 15.90
N THR A 62 17.20 9.11 14.78
CA THR A 62 16.98 9.76 13.50
C THR A 62 16.74 8.72 12.42
N TYR A 63 15.89 9.05 11.44
CA TYR A 63 15.67 8.19 10.29
C TYR A 63 16.90 8.22 9.36
N SER A 64 17.54 7.07 9.16
CA SER A 64 18.73 6.94 8.33
C SER A 64 18.46 6.39 6.93
N GLY A 65 17.20 6.06 6.63
CA GLY A 65 16.82 5.46 5.36
C GLY A 65 16.73 6.47 4.20
N ARG A 66 16.49 5.92 3.00
CA ARG A 66 16.32 6.73 1.79
C ARG A 66 15.06 7.61 1.90
N PRO A 67 15.04 8.79 1.27
CA PRO A 67 13.82 9.58 1.14
C PRO A 67 12.69 8.77 0.52
N MET A 68 11.44 8.96 0.99
CA MET A 68 10.29 8.14 0.58
C MET A 68 10.09 8.10 -0.94
N ARG A 69 10.17 9.25 -1.61
CA ARG A 69 10.09 9.32 -3.07
C ARG A 69 11.14 8.44 -3.75
N THR A 70 12.38 8.51 -3.28
CA THR A 70 13.51 7.79 -3.87
C THR A 70 13.47 6.29 -3.57
N ALA A 71 13.03 5.90 -2.38
CA ALA A 71 12.87 4.51 -1.98
C ALA A 71 11.80 3.78 -2.81
N HIS A 72 10.73 4.48 -3.18
CA HIS A 72 9.58 3.90 -3.88
C HIS A 72 9.54 4.17 -5.40
N ALA A 73 10.43 5.04 -5.93
CA ALA A 73 10.40 5.49 -7.32
C ALA A 73 10.44 4.38 -8.39
N GLN A 74 11.08 3.25 -8.09
CA GLN A 74 11.23 2.14 -9.04
C GLN A 74 10.01 1.20 -9.07
N HIS A 75 9.01 1.44 -8.23
CA HIS A 75 7.85 0.57 -8.09
C HIS A 75 6.56 1.27 -8.54
N THR A 76 5.75 0.58 -9.33
CA THR A 76 4.39 1.02 -9.65
C THR A 76 3.48 0.70 -8.46
N ILE A 77 3.29 1.68 -7.58
CA ILE A 77 2.42 1.56 -6.40
C ILE A 77 1.11 2.29 -6.69
N PHE A 78 0.03 1.53 -6.85
CA PHE A 78 -1.31 2.08 -7.02
C PHE A 78 -1.94 2.48 -5.68
N GLY A 79 -2.99 3.29 -5.76
CA GLY A 79 -3.71 3.79 -4.59
C GLY A 79 -4.26 2.69 -3.69
N GLY A 80 -4.72 1.57 -4.28
CA GLY A 80 -5.20 0.40 -3.56
C GLY A 80 -4.10 -0.34 -2.79
N HIS A 81 -2.88 -0.43 -3.34
CA HIS A 81 -1.74 -1.04 -2.62
C HIS A 81 -1.38 -0.24 -1.37
N PHE A 82 -1.36 1.10 -1.51
CA PHE A 82 -1.11 1.98 -0.39
C PHE A 82 -2.17 1.81 0.70
N GLU A 83 -3.45 1.80 0.31
CA GLU A 83 -4.55 1.64 1.27
C GLU A 83 -4.53 0.27 1.93
N ARG A 84 -4.16 -0.80 1.22
CA ARG A 84 -4.01 -2.12 1.83
C ARG A 84 -2.93 -2.13 2.90
N ARG A 85 -1.75 -1.57 2.64
CA ARG A 85 -0.69 -1.42 3.65
C ARG A 85 -1.21 -0.63 4.86
N LEU A 86 -1.93 0.47 4.62
CA LEU A 86 -2.50 1.30 5.69
C LEU A 86 -3.54 0.54 6.51
N GLN A 87 -4.37 -0.30 5.87
CA GLN A 87 -5.34 -1.14 6.55
C GLN A 87 -4.67 -2.18 7.45
N ILE A 88 -3.62 -2.85 6.97
CA ILE A 88 -2.83 -3.79 7.79
C ILE A 88 -2.21 -3.05 8.98
N LEU A 89 -1.75 -1.80 8.81
CA LEU A 89 -1.24 -0.98 9.91
C LEU A 89 -2.32 -0.73 10.97
N ARG A 90 -3.52 -0.30 10.56
CA ARG A 90 -4.65 -0.08 11.50
C ARG A 90 -4.99 -1.34 12.28
N GLU A 91 -5.04 -2.49 11.61
CA GLU A 91 -5.30 -3.78 12.23
C GLU A 91 -4.22 -4.15 13.24
N THR A 92 -2.95 -4.03 12.86
CA THR A 92 -1.82 -4.35 13.73
C THR A 92 -1.80 -3.46 14.97
N LEU A 93 -1.98 -2.15 14.80
CA LEU A 93 -2.00 -1.19 15.91
C LEU A 93 -3.11 -1.49 16.93
N ARG A 94 -4.31 -1.82 16.43
CA ARG A 94 -5.45 -2.21 17.26
C ARG A 94 -5.17 -3.51 18.01
N ASP A 95 -4.66 -4.52 17.33
CA ASP A 95 -4.43 -5.85 17.92
C ASP A 95 -3.34 -5.82 19.00
N HIS A 96 -2.38 -4.89 18.91
CA HIS A 96 -1.37 -4.62 19.95
C HIS A 96 -1.85 -3.63 21.03
N ALA A 97 -3.11 -3.20 20.99
CA ALA A 97 -3.70 -2.25 21.93
C ALA A 97 -2.88 -0.96 22.12
N VAL A 98 -2.27 -0.47 21.04
CA VAL A 98 -1.46 0.77 21.05
C VAL A 98 -2.34 1.96 21.46
N ASP A 99 -1.81 2.89 22.25
CA ASP A 99 -2.55 4.10 22.65
C ASP A 99 -3.08 4.86 21.42
N SER A 100 -4.34 5.31 21.47
CA SER A 100 -5.04 5.91 20.33
C SER A 100 -4.34 7.16 19.78
N SER A 101 -3.66 7.94 20.61
CA SER A 101 -2.89 9.11 20.16
C SER A 101 -1.65 8.70 19.35
N VAL A 102 -1.02 7.58 19.71
CA VAL A 102 0.10 7.00 18.94
C VAL A 102 -0.42 6.42 17.63
N GLN A 103 -1.55 5.70 17.65
CA GLN A 103 -2.17 5.19 16.43
C GLN A 103 -2.46 6.31 15.43
N GLN A 104 -3.12 7.37 15.89
CA GLN A 104 -3.50 8.51 15.06
C GLN A 104 -2.26 9.18 14.45
N ALA A 105 -1.22 9.45 15.26
CA ALA A 105 0.00 10.09 14.79
C ALA A 105 0.70 9.27 13.69
N TRP A 106 0.78 7.94 13.85
CA TRP A 106 1.42 7.06 12.86
C TRP A 106 0.57 6.94 11.58
N ILE A 107 -0.75 6.82 11.71
CA ILE A 107 -1.67 6.78 10.57
C ILE A 107 -1.61 8.09 9.77
N ASP A 108 -1.67 9.24 10.44
CA ASP A 108 -1.61 10.56 9.81
C ASP A 108 -0.28 10.77 9.10
N HIS A 109 0.82 10.40 9.76
CA HIS A 109 2.14 10.47 9.14
C HIS A 109 2.22 9.59 7.88
N THR A 110 1.72 8.36 7.96
CA THR A 110 1.69 7.46 6.80
C THR A 110 0.88 8.09 5.67
N GLN A 111 -0.32 8.61 5.94
CA GLN A 111 -1.16 9.27 4.95
C GLN A 111 -0.48 10.50 4.31
N ALA A 112 0.23 11.32 5.10
CA ALA A 112 0.96 12.48 4.60
C ALA A 112 2.07 12.10 3.59
N LEU A 113 2.63 10.88 3.69
CA LEU A 113 3.62 10.38 2.75
C LEU A 113 3.03 9.88 1.42
N ARG A 114 1.70 9.79 1.29
CA ARG A 114 1.03 9.20 0.11
C ARG A 114 1.51 9.80 -1.20
N ALA A 115 1.54 11.13 -1.32
CA ALA A 115 1.94 11.83 -2.54
C ALA A 115 3.43 11.65 -2.92
N GLN A 116 4.25 11.12 -2.01
CA GLN A 116 5.63 10.75 -2.28
C GLN A 116 5.76 9.31 -2.78
N ILE A 117 4.80 8.45 -2.46
CA ILE A 117 4.83 7.00 -2.72
C ILE A 117 3.99 6.63 -3.94
N THR A 118 2.82 7.26 -4.11
CA THR A 118 1.90 7.02 -5.23
C THR A 118 1.36 8.33 -5.78
N ARG A 119 1.01 8.33 -7.07
CA ARG A 119 0.32 9.45 -7.74
C ARG A 119 -1.19 9.41 -7.49
N ASP A 120 -1.72 8.28 -7.03
CA ASP A 120 -3.14 8.07 -6.84
C ASP A 120 -3.59 8.70 -5.51
N LYS A 121 -4.55 9.61 -5.57
CA LYS A 121 -5.00 10.39 -4.40
C LYS A 121 -5.81 9.58 -3.38
N GLY A 122 -6.37 8.43 -3.77
CA GLY A 122 -7.20 7.57 -2.92
C GLY A 122 -7.49 6.22 -3.56
N SER A 123 -8.40 5.44 -2.97
CA SER A 123 -9.01 4.25 -3.57
C SER A 123 -10.24 4.59 -4.41
N GLU A 124 -10.31 5.83 -4.91
CA GLU A 124 -11.44 6.30 -5.71
C GLU A 124 -11.45 5.56 -7.06
N CYS A 125 -12.49 4.76 -7.28
CA CYS A 125 -12.86 4.37 -8.64
C CYS A 125 -13.35 5.62 -9.35
N LYS A 126 -12.49 6.22 -10.18
CA LYS A 126 -12.97 7.15 -11.19
C LYS A 126 -13.66 6.30 -12.24
N ASP A 127 -14.98 6.43 -12.39
CA ASP A 127 -15.69 5.86 -13.52
C ASP A 127 -15.07 6.43 -14.80
N THR A 128 -14.16 5.69 -15.43
CA THR A 128 -13.55 6.09 -16.71
C THR A 128 -14.54 6.00 -17.87
N GLY A 129 -15.82 5.70 -17.61
CA GLY A 129 -16.91 5.79 -18.58
C GLY A 129 -17.07 7.19 -19.19
N GLU A 130 -16.57 8.23 -18.52
CA GLU A 130 -16.59 9.60 -19.06
C GLU A 130 -15.36 9.94 -19.93
N LEU A 131 -14.28 9.14 -19.84
CA LEU A 131 -13.01 9.35 -20.56
C LEU A 131 -12.76 8.32 -21.67
N ALA A 132 -13.62 7.32 -21.85
CA ALA A 132 -13.55 6.48 -23.02
C ALA A 132 -13.81 7.37 -24.25
N PRO A 133 -12.91 7.43 -25.26
CA PRO A 133 -13.35 7.92 -26.56
C PRO A 133 -14.56 7.06 -26.92
N LYS A 134 -15.64 7.69 -27.41
CA LYS A 134 -16.79 6.96 -27.97
C LYS A 134 -16.23 6.05 -29.06
N LEU A 135 -15.87 4.82 -28.70
CA LEU A 135 -15.56 3.79 -29.66
C LEU A 135 -16.93 3.47 -30.22
N ALA A 136 -17.28 4.18 -31.30
CA ALA A 136 -18.48 3.91 -32.05
C ALA A 136 -18.37 2.45 -32.48
N MET A 137 -19.07 1.59 -31.76
CA MET A 137 -19.38 0.25 -32.22
C MET A 137 -20.32 0.47 -33.40
N ALA A 138 -19.75 0.73 -34.58
CA ALA A 138 -20.48 0.64 -35.82
C ALA A 138 -21.02 -0.79 -35.85
N ARG A 139 -22.33 -0.92 -35.69
CA ARG A 139 -23.04 -2.18 -35.85
C ARG A 139 -22.63 -2.68 -37.24
N PRO A 140 -21.96 -3.83 -37.38
CA PRO A 140 -21.68 -4.35 -38.70
C PRO A 140 -23.03 -4.59 -39.39
N GLU A 141 -23.19 -4.02 -40.58
CA GLU A 141 -24.29 -4.31 -41.49
C GLU A 141 -24.44 -5.84 -41.58
N PRO A 142 -25.67 -6.39 -41.57
CA PRO A 142 -25.87 -7.82 -41.70
C PRO A 142 -25.27 -8.26 -43.03
N THR A 143 -24.15 -8.98 -42.98
CA THR A 143 -23.59 -9.62 -44.16
C THR A 143 -24.49 -10.79 -44.51
N ASP A 144 -25.14 -10.68 -45.67
CA ASP A 144 -25.83 -11.78 -46.33
C ASP A 144 -24.84 -12.93 -46.51
N THR A 145 -24.88 -13.85 -45.55
CA THR A 145 -24.13 -15.09 -45.60
C THR A 145 -25.07 -16.12 -46.20
N SER A 146 -25.05 -16.18 -47.53
CA SER A 146 -25.63 -17.28 -48.28
C SER A 146 -25.12 -18.60 -47.69
N ASP A 147 -26.05 -19.35 -47.12
CA ASP A 147 -25.87 -20.59 -46.41
C ASP A 147 -25.26 -21.66 -47.34
N LYS A 148 -23.95 -21.93 -47.18
CA LYS A 148 -23.32 -23.09 -47.82
C LYS A 148 -23.12 -24.20 -46.79
N PRO A 149 -23.71 -25.39 -47.00
CA PRO A 149 -23.63 -26.47 -46.03
C PRO A 149 -22.19 -26.99 -45.89
N ILE A 150 -21.73 -27.04 -44.64
CA ILE A 150 -20.43 -27.60 -44.25
C ILE A 150 -20.48 -29.11 -44.45
N LYS A 151 -19.66 -29.64 -45.38
CA LYS A 151 -19.49 -31.09 -45.55
C LYS A 151 -18.63 -31.63 -44.42
N LEU A 152 -19.25 -32.36 -43.49
CA LEU A 152 -18.55 -33.12 -42.46
C LEU A 152 -17.92 -34.37 -43.08
N GLY A 153 -16.62 -34.29 -43.37
CA GLY A 153 -15.83 -35.45 -43.76
C GLY A 153 -15.65 -36.39 -42.58
N ARG A 154 -16.23 -37.58 -42.65
CA ARG A 154 -15.89 -38.71 -41.75
C ARG A 154 -14.56 -39.30 -42.18
N LYS A 155 -13.60 -39.43 -41.26
CA LYS A 155 -12.72 -40.59 -41.08
C LYS A 155 -12.23 -40.60 -39.64
#